data_AF-A8MHQ0-F1
#
_entry.id   AF-A8MHQ0-F1
#
_cell.length_a   1.000
_cell.length_b   1.000
_cell.length_c   1.000
_cell.angle_alpha   90.00
_cell.angle_beta   90.00
_cell.angle_gamma   90.00
#
_symmetry.space_group_name_H-M   'P 1'
#
loop_
_entity.id
_entity.type
_entity.pdbx_description
1 polymer ?
#
loop_
_entity_poly.entity_id
_entity_poly.type
_entity_poly.pdbx_seq_one_letter_code
_entity_poly.pdbx_strand_id
1 'polypeptide(L)'
;MKYITIPVIGFSNGIMVGAGIVALLSVLQIIPRLSQLTNTYQYVKLYEDIIVIASVLASYLSLAEIKINMGILVVLIGFSMGIFIGMLASALAEVLNVIPVLIRRFKLQGYTTYIIYSLIFGKVIGSLLNWLVYF
;
A
#
# COMPACT_ATOMS: atom_id res chain seq x y z
N MET A 1 -24.55 13.55 22.18
CA MET A 1 -24.40 12.65 21.00
C MET A 1 -23.11 12.89 20.21
N LYS A 2 -22.73 14.13 19.87
CA LYS A 2 -21.50 14.43 19.09
C LYS A 2 -20.17 13.89 19.68
N TYR A 3 -20.01 13.90 21.00
CA TYR A 3 -18.77 13.47 21.67
C TYR A 3 -18.43 11.98 21.53
N ILE A 4 -19.43 11.13 21.23
CA ILE A 4 -19.23 9.68 21.06
C ILE A 4 -19.13 9.33 19.57
N THR A 5 -19.91 9.99 18.72
CA THR A 5 -19.93 9.71 17.27
C THR A 5 -18.62 10.08 16.59
N ILE A 6 -18.01 11.21 16.96
CA ILE A 6 -16.76 11.68 16.34
C ILE A 6 -15.58 10.70 16.57
N PRO A 7 -15.28 10.25 17.80
CA PRO A 7 -14.19 9.31 18.02
C PRO A 7 -14.46 7.95 17.38
N VAL A 8 -15.71 7.48 17.33
CA VAL A 8 -16.07 6.22 16.65
C VAL A 8 -15.83 6.31 15.14
N ILE A 9 -16.25 7.40 14.51
CA ILE A 9 -16.02 7.63 13.07
C ILE A 9 -14.51 7.77 12.80
N GLY A 10 -13.79 8.54 13.62
CA GLY A 10 -12.34 8.71 13.49
C GLY A 10 -11.58 7.38 13.61
N PHE A 11 -11.95 6.55 14.59
CA PHE A 11 -11.35 5.25 14.80
C PHE A 11 -11.64 4.28 13.64
N SER A 12 -12.88 4.27 13.14
CA SER A 12 -13.28 3.45 12.00
C SER A 12 -12.49 3.82 10.73
N ASN A 13 -12.34 5.12 10.44
CA ASN A 13 -11.53 5.59 9.32
C ASN A 13 -10.05 5.23 9.50
N GLY A 14 -9.51 5.38 10.72
CA GLY A 14 -8.13 4.99 11.03
C GLY A 14 -7.85 3.52 10.76
N ILE A 15 -8.76 2.62 11.18
CA ILE A 15 -8.65 1.18 10.89
C ILE A 15 -8.68 0.94 9.39
N MET A 16 -9.60 1.57 8.66
CA MET A 16 -9.74 1.37 7.21
C MET A 16 -8.47 1.79 6.45
N VAL A 17 -7.92 2.97 6.77
CA VAL A 17 -6.70 3.48 6.13
C VAL A 17 -5.48 2.63 6.49
N GLY A 18 -5.32 2.29 7.78
CA GLY A 18 -4.22 1.44 8.25
C GLY A 18 -4.26 0.04 7.62
N ALA A 19 -5.43 -0.58 7.56
CA ALA A 19 -5.62 -1.87 6.91
C ALA A 19 -5.27 -1.82 5.41
N GLY A 20 -5.60 -0.72 4.72
CA GLY A 20 -5.24 -0.52 3.32
C GLY A 20 -3.72 -0.48 3.09
N ILE A 21 -2.99 0.25 3.94
CA ILE A 21 -1.52 0.32 3.88
C ILE A 21 -0.91 -1.06 4.13
N VAL A 22 -1.31 -1.74 5.20
CA VAL A 22 -0.79 -3.07 5.55
C VAL A 22 -1.08 -4.08 4.44
N ALA A 23 -2.31 -4.10 3.91
CA ALA A 23 -2.70 -4.99 2.82
C ALA A 23 -1.83 -4.76 1.57
N LEU A 24 -1.57 -3.51 1.19
CA LEU A 24 -0.72 -3.18 0.05
C LEU A 24 0.71 -3.67 0.25
N LEU A 25 1.31 -3.38 1.42
CA LEU A 25 2.69 -3.77 1.72
C LEU A 25 2.85 -5.30 1.76
N SER A 26 1.88 -6.02 2.30
CA SER A 26 1.88 -7.48 2.39
C SER A 26 1.66 -8.15 1.03
N VAL A 27 0.66 -7.71 0.25
CA VAL A 27 0.35 -8.31 -1.07
C VAL A 27 1.51 -8.12 -2.06
N LEU A 28 2.14 -6.95 -2.04
CA LEU A 28 3.31 -6.66 -2.89
C LEU A 28 4.61 -7.26 -2.34
N GLN A 29 4.57 -7.94 -1.19
CA GLN A 29 5.73 -8.54 -0.54
C GLN A 29 6.91 -7.57 -0.37
N ILE A 30 6.62 -6.30 -0.07
CA ILE A 30 7.67 -5.27 0.06
C ILE A 30 8.59 -5.59 1.24
N ILE A 31 8.02 -6.04 2.36
CA ILE A 31 8.77 -6.37 3.57
C ILE A 31 9.70 -7.58 3.34
N PRO A 32 9.24 -8.74 2.82
CA PRO A 32 10.13 -9.83 2.45
C PRO A 32 11.21 -9.43 1.45
N ARG A 33 10.88 -8.58 0.48
CA ARG A 33 11.84 -8.16 -0.55
C ARG A 33 12.92 -7.23 0.02
N LEU A 34 12.55 -6.34 0.94
CA LEU A 34 13.50 -5.53 1.69
C LEU A 34 14.46 -6.40 2.51
N SER A 35 13.94 -7.35 3.28
CA SER A 35 14.77 -8.24 4.10
C SER A 35 15.66 -9.15 3.24
N GLN A 36 15.21 -9.54 2.05
CA GLN A 36 16.00 -10.26 1.06
C GLN A 36 17.15 -9.40 0.53
N LEU A 37 16.90 -8.16 0.11
CA LEU A 37 17.93 -7.26 -0.42
C LEU A 37 19.02 -6.95 0.61
N THR A 38 18.67 -6.87 1.88
CA THR A 38 19.61 -6.63 2.99
C THR A 38 20.18 -7.91 3.59
N ASN A 39 19.84 -9.10 3.07
CA ASN A 39 20.22 -10.42 3.60
C ASN A 39 19.84 -10.63 5.08
N THR A 40 18.76 -10.03 5.55
CA THR A 40 18.30 -9.99 6.95
C THR A 40 16.91 -10.60 7.14
N TYR A 41 16.66 -11.77 6.54
CA TYR A 41 15.37 -12.48 6.64
C TYR A 41 14.91 -12.76 8.09
N GLN A 42 15.86 -12.90 9.03
CA GLN A 42 15.55 -13.15 10.43
C GLN A 42 14.86 -11.95 11.13
N TYR A 43 14.94 -10.76 10.53
CA TYR A 43 14.47 -9.51 11.13
C TYR A 43 13.17 -8.99 10.49
N VAL A 44 12.42 -9.81 9.75
CA VAL A 44 11.16 -9.41 9.08
C VAL A 44 10.17 -8.72 10.04
N LYS A 45 9.99 -9.26 11.25
CA LYS A 45 9.14 -8.63 12.28
C LYS A 45 9.59 -7.22 12.65
N LEU A 46 10.91 -7.01 12.74
CA LEU A 46 11.47 -5.71 13.08
C LEU A 46 11.21 -4.68 11.96
N TYR A 47 11.21 -5.10 10.69
CA TYR A 47 10.77 -4.22 9.59
C TYR A 47 9.28 -3.86 9.70
N GLU A 48 8.41 -4.83 10.02
CA GLU A 48 6.98 -4.58 10.24
C GLU A 48 6.77 -3.56 11.37
N ASP A 49 7.41 -3.77 12.52
CA ASP A 49 7.31 -2.89 13.68
C ASP A 49 7.80 -1.48 13.37
N ILE A 50 8.93 -1.34 12.65
CA ILE A 50 9.44 -0.03 12.23
C ILE A 50 8.45 0.68 11.32
N ILE A 51 7.85 -0.02 10.36
CA ILE A 51 6.87 0.59 9.44
C ILE A 51 5.63 1.05 10.21
N VAL A 52 5.13 0.24 11.15
CA VAL A 52 3.99 0.61 12.00
C VAL A 52 4.33 1.85 12.82
N ILE A 53 5.46 1.86 13.53
CA ILE A 53 5.88 3.00 14.36
C ILE A 53 6.07 4.25 13.48
N ALA A 54 6.72 4.12 12.34
CA ALA A 54 6.93 5.22 11.39
C ALA A 54 5.60 5.77 10.87
N SER A 55 4.62 4.91 10.57
CA SER A 55 3.28 5.32 10.10
C SER A 55 2.50 6.09 11.16
N VAL A 56 2.58 5.67 12.43
CA VAL A 56 1.95 6.35 13.56
C VAL A 56 2.60 7.71 13.79
N LEU A 57 3.94 7.77 13.81
CA LEU A 57 4.68 9.02 13.95
C LEU A 57 4.41 9.99 12.78
N ALA A 58 4.43 9.51 11.54
CA ALA A 58 4.14 10.33 10.37
C ALA A 58 2.71 10.87 10.39
N SER A 59 1.74 10.04 10.81
CA SER A 59 0.35 10.48 10.98
C SER A 59 0.24 11.58 12.02
N TYR A 60 0.88 11.40 13.19
CA TYR A 60 0.90 12.41 14.24
C TYR A 60 1.55 13.73 13.78
N LEU A 61 2.70 13.66 13.11
CA LEU A 61 3.39 14.83 12.56
C LEU A 61 2.55 15.57 11.51
N SER A 62 1.80 14.84 10.69
CA SER A 62 0.87 15.40 9.70
C SER A 62 -0.25 16.21 10.37
N LEU A 63 -0.84 15.67 11.45
CA LEU A 63 -1.88 16.36 12.23
C LEU A 63 -1.36 17.59 12.98
N ALA A 64 -0.09 17.58 13.40
CA ALA A 64 0.51 18.68 14.14
C ALA A 64 0.97 19.85 13.23
N GLU A 65 0.79 19.75 11.90
CA GLU A 65 1.21 20.74 10.89
C GLU A 65 2.63 21.28 11.09
N ILE A 66 3.54 20.45 11.62
CA ILE A 66 4.87 20.90 11.99
C ILE A 66 5.67 21.15 10.71
N LYS A 67 5.94 22.43 10.44
CA LYS A 67 6.83 22.84 9.34
C LYS A 67 8.28 22.64 9.76
N ILE A 68 8.80 21.45 9.51
CA ILE A 68 10.22 21.13 9.73
C ILE A 68 11.02 21.60 8.52
N ASN A 69 11.96 22.52 8.73
CA ASN A 69 12.92 22.90 7.69
C ASN A 69 14.01 21.81 7.58
N MET A 70 13.86 20.93 6.60
CA MET A 70 14.67 19.70 6.48
C MET A 70 16.01 19.87 5.73
N GLY A 71 16.41 21.06 5.30
CA GLY A 71 17.75 21.33 4.74
C GLY A 71 18.31 20.23 3.81
N ILE A 72 19.53 19.75 4.09
CA ILE A 72 20.16 18.64 3.35
C ILE A 72 19.45 17.28 3.53
N LEU A 73 18.71 17.07 4.63
CA LEU A 73 18.00 15.80 4.87
C LEU A 73 16.91 15.53 3.84
N VAL A 74 16.39 16.56 3.15
CA VAL A 74 15.43 16.39 2.04
C VAL A 74 15.99 15.49 0.95
N VAL A 75 17.29 15.55 0.67
CA VAL A 75 17.95 14.71 -0.35
C VAL A 75 17.88 13.24 0.06
N LEU A 76 18.15 12.94 1.34
CA LEU A 76 18.13 11.57 1.85
C LEU A 76 16.71 11.00 1.88
N ILE A 77 15.72 11.82 2.23
CA ILE A 77 14.29 11.45 2.19
C ILE A 77 13.85 11.22 0.74
N GLY A 78 14.26 12.09 -0.20
CA GLY A 78 13.96 11.95 -1.61
C GLY A 78 14.55 10.67 -2.22
N PHE A 79 15.80 10.34 -1.87
CA PHE A 79 16.42 9.09 -2.29
C PHE A 79 15.71 7.87 -1.72
N SER A 80 15.34 7.92 -0.43
CA SER A 80 14.57 6.85 0.23
C SER A 80 13.21 6.65 -0.43
N MET A 81 12.53 7.72 -0.82
CA MET A 81 11.28 7.64 -1.59
C MET A 81 11.49 7.09 -3.00
N GLY A 82 12.59 7.44 -3.66
CA GLY A 82 12.97 6.84 -4.94
C GLY A 82 13.14 5.33 -4.84
N ILE A 83 13.84 4.84 -3.81
CA ILE A 83 13.98 3.40 -3.55
C ILE A 83 12.61 2.76 -3.30
N PHE A 84 11.78 3.38 -2.46
CA PHE A 84 10.43 2.87 -2.17
C PHE A 84 9.56 2.76 -3.43
N ILE A 85 9.50 3.80 -4.25
CA ILE A 85 8.74 3.82 -5.50
C ILE A 85 9.32 2.81 -6.51
N GLY A 86 10.65 2.69 -6.60
CA GLY A 86 11.31 1.70 -7.45
C GLY A 86 10.97 0.26 -7.05
N MET A 87 10.93 -0.04 -5.75
CA MET A 87 10.50 -1.33 -5.24
C MET A 87 9.02 -1.60 -5.52
N LEU A 88 8.15 -0.60 -5.34
CA LEU A 88 6.73 -0.70 -5.67
C LEU A 88 6.53 -1.04 -7.15
N ALA A 89 7.22 -0.34 -8.05
CA ALA A 89 7.12 -0.58 -9.50
C ALA A 89 7.58 -1.99 -9.88
N SER A 90 8.71 -2.44 -9.31
CA SER A 90 9.22 -3.79 -9.53
C SER A 90 8.28 -4.87 -8.96
N ALA A 91 7.67 -4.62 -7.79
CA ALA A 91 6.74 -5.56 -7.18
C ALA A 91 5.45 -5.68 -8.00
N LEU A 92 4.95 -4.56 -8.53
CA LEU A 92 3.82 -4.57 -9.45
C LEU A 92 4.12 -5.40 -10.70
N ALA A 93 5.30 -5.22 -11.30
CA ALA A 93 5.71 -5.98 -12.47
C ALA A 93 5.77 -7.50 -12.18
N GLU A 94 6.26 -7.89 -10.99
CA GLU A 94 6.25 -9.29 -10.58
C GLU A 94 4.82 -9.83 -10.44
N VAL A 95 3.94 -9.12 -9.73
CA VAL A 95 2.53 -9.55 -9.55
C VAL A 95 1.79 -9.64 -10.89
N LEU A 96 2.03 -8.72 -11.82
CA LEU A 96 1.46 -8.78 -13.17
C LEU A 96 1.89 -10.05 -13.92
N ASN A 97 3.14 -10.49 -13.74
CA ASN A 97 3.63 -11.74 -14.31
C ASN A 97 3.02 -12.99 -13.66
N VAL A 98 2.43 -12.88 -12.47
CA VAL A 98 1.71 -13.98 -11.81
C VAL A 98 0.32 -14.23 -12.43
N ILE A 99 -0.32 -13.21 -13.01
CA ILE A 99 -1.67 -13.33 -13.60
C ILE A 99 -1.73 -14.43 -14.69
N PRO A 100 -0.81 -14.46 -15.69
CA PRO A 100 -0.75 -15.55 -16.67
C PRO A 100 -0.54 -16.94 -16.04
N VAL A 101 0.25 -17.02 -14.97
CA VAL A 101 0.53 -18.28 -14.26
C VAL A 101 -0.74 -18.80 -13.58
N LEU A 102 -1.51 -17.93 -12.94
CA LEU A 102 -2.81 -18.26 -12.34
C LEU A 102 -3.79 -18.80 -13.39
N ILE A 103 -3.91 -18.12 -14.54
CA ILE A 103 -4.79 -18.54 -15.64
C ILE A 103 -4.43 -19.96 -16.11
N ARG A 104 -3.12 -20.25 -16.26
CA ARG A 104 -2.64 -21.59 -16.64
C ARG A 104 -2.92 -22.62 -15.55
N ARG A 105 -2.68 -22.30 -14.26
CA ARG A 105 -2.90 -23.22 -13.14
C ARG A 105 -4.36 -23.61 -12.97
N PHE A 106 -5.30 -22.67 -13.12
CA PHE A 106 -6.73 -22.94 -13.02
C PHE A 106 -7.34 -23.51 -14.31
N LYS A 107 -6.52 -23.76 -15.35
CA LYS A 107 -6.97 -24.23 -16.68
C LYS A 107 -8.03 -23.30 -17.32
N LEU A 108 -7.97 -22.01 -17.01
CA LEU A 108 -8.93 -20.99 -17.50
C LEU A 108 -8.49 -20.35 -18.82
N GLN A 109 -7.70 -21.05 -19.63
CA GLN A 109 -7.08 -20.52 -20.85
C GLN A 109 -8.12 -19.95 -21.83
N GLY A 110 -9.27 -20.62 -21.97
CA GLY A 110 -10.39 -20.16 -22.81
C GLY A 110 -11.23 -19.03 -22.21
N TYR A 111 -11.07 -18.72 -20.91
CA TYR A 111 -11.84 -17.69 -20.20
C TYR A 111 -11.01 -16.44 -19.85
N THR A 112 -9.77 -16.37 -20.32
CA THR A 112 -8.84 -15.26 -20.08
C THR A 112 -9.48 -13.89 -20.38
N THR A 113 -10.19 -13.80 -21.49
CA THR A 113 -10.89 -12.59 -21.92
C THR A 113 -11.93 -12.14 -20.89
N TYR A 114 -12.72 -13.05 -20.32
CA TYR A 114 -13.73 -12.74 -19.31
C TYR A 114 -13.10 -12.29 -17.98
N ILE A 115 -11.96 -12.86 -17.60
CA ILE A 115 -11.21 -12.46 -16.40
C ILE A 115 -10.65 -11.05 -16.56
N ILE A 116 -10.11 -10.72 -17.74
CA ILE A 116 -9.62 -9.38 -18.02
C ILE A 116 -10.77 -8.38 -18.03
N TYR A 117 -11.91 -8.71 -18.65
CA TYR A 117 -13.08 -7.84 -18.62
C TYR A 117 -13.61 -7.63 -17.20
N SER A 118 -13.66 -8.65 -16.34
CA SER A 118 -14.12 -8.47 -14.96
C SER A 118 -13.20 -7.55 -14.14
N LEU A 119 -11.88 -7.63 -14.34
CA LEU A 119 -10.90 -6.71 -13.76
C LEU A 119 -11.11 -5.27 -14.25
N ILE A 120 -11.30 -5.08 -15.56
CA ILE A 120 -11.54 -3.76 -16.15
C ILE A 120 -12.84 -3.17 -15.60
N PHE A 121 -13.93 -3.94 -15.58
CA PHE A 121 -15.21 -3.49 -15.03
C PHE A 121 -15.08 -3.13 -13.55
N GLY A 122 -14.40 -3.94 -12.74
CA GLY A 122 -14.12 -3.61 -11.34
C GLY A 122 -13.39 -2.28 -11.18
N LYS A 123 -12.36 -2.03 -12.01
CA LYS A 123 -11.61 -0.75 -12.00
C LYS A 123 -12.47 0.43 -12.46
N VAL A 124 -13.29 0.26 -13.49
CA VAL A 124 -14.20 1.30 -14.00
C VAL A 124 -15.27 1.64 -12.96
N ILE A 125 -15.92 0.63 -12.37
CA ILE A 125 -16.92 0.82 -11.31
C ILE A 125 -16.29 1.50 -10.10
N GLY A 126 -15.12 1.04 -9.65
CA GLY A 126 -14.38 1.68 -8.56
C GLY A 126 -14.05 3.14 -8.85
N SER A 127 -13.63 3.45 -10.08
CA SER A 127 -13.36 4.83 -10.51
C SER A 127 -14.62 5.69 -10.56
N LEU A 128 -15.74 5.15 -11.06
CA LEU A 128 -17.02 5.85 -11.13
C LEU A 128 -17.57 6.14 -9.74
N LEU A 129 -17.49 5.17 -8.82
CA LEU A 129 -17.89 5.36 -7.42
C LEU A 129 -17.03 6.43 -6.75
N ASN A 130 -15.71 6.41 -6.96
CA ASN A 130 -14.84 7.45 -6.44
C ASN A 130 -15.27 8.85 -6.94
N TRP A 131 -15.62 8.96 -8.22
CA TRP A 131 -15.96 10.24 -8.83
C TRP A 131 -17.37 10.75 -8.49
N LEU A 132 -18.34 9.85 -8.26
CA LEU A 132 -19.72 10.21 -7.97
C LEU A 132 -20.02 10.41 -6.48
N VAL A 133 -19.23 9.81 -5.59
CA VAL A 133 -19.51 9.80 -4.13
C VAL A 133 -18.57 10.72 -3.35
N TYR A 134 -17.32 10.88 -3.78
CA TYR A 134 -16.29 11.64 -3.04
C TYR A 134 -15.95 13.00 -3.68
N PHE A 135 -16.46 13.28 -4.88
CA PHE A 135 -16.45 14.59 -5.53
C PHE A 135 -17.87 15.16 -5.56
#